data_AF-A0A369RQH7-F1
#
_entry.id   AF-A0A369RQH7-F1
#
_cell.length_a   1.000
_cell.length_b   1.000
_cell.length_c   1.000
_cell.angle_alpha   90.00
_cell.angle_beta   90.00
_cell.angle_gamma   90.00
#
_symmetry.space_group_name_H-M   'P 1'
#
loop_
_entity.id
_entity.type
_entity.pdbx_description
1 polymer ?
#
loop_
_entity_poly.entity_id
_entity_poly.type
_entity_poly.pdbx_seq_one_letter_code
_entity_poly.pdbx_strand_id
1 'polypeptide(L)'
;MKAILALFCALQLMTLVAPSAAAYYSKYNRNYLKKLLLQLDLKLKLHSKKHHINHSSTDRLKICKESSSVIKVYHSSVIGCPGSWTGHIRNADLCGRGYHLCNKNDRRSLLSKITYKDAIKIPGCYAFNAAHDFYKCIDCENRTAHDDLAGVGRACPIKVERRTSCITGGMIDAAKTFESYSHKRACQYHSGISGVLCCKN
;
A
#
# COMPACT_ATOMS: atom_id res chain seq x y z
N MET A 1 -19.72 -6.84 -2.79
CA MET A 1 -19.31 -8.16 -3.36
C MET A 1 -19.98 -9.35 -2.68
N LYS A 2 -20.10 -9.42 -1.34
CA LYS A 2 -20.70 -10.59 -0.65
C LYS A 2 -22.17 -10.91 -1.01
N ALA A 3 -22.99 -9.91 -1.34
CA ALA A 3 -24.39 -10.13 -1.72
C ALA A 3 -24.59 -10.72 -3.13
N ILE A 4 -23.63 -10.53 -4.04
CA ILE A 4 -23.73 -11.00 -5.44
C ILE A 4 -23.44 -12.51 -5.50
N LEU A 5 -22.53 -12.99 -4.66
CA LEU A 5 -22.22 -14.43 -4.54
C LEU A 5 -23.42 -15.23 -4.02
N ALA A 6 -24.20 -14.66 -3.09
CA ALA A 6 -25.39 -15.31 -2.54
C ALA A 6 -26.51 -15.48 -3.59
N LEU A 7 -26.67 -14.51 -4.50
CA LEU A 7 -27.66 -14.60 -5.58
C LEU A 7 -27.27 -15.65 -6.64
N PHE A 8 -25.97 -15.79 -6.93
CA PHE A 8 -25.48 -16.81 -7.87
C PHE A 8 -25.68 -18.23 -7.32
N CYS A 9 -25.47 -18.46 -6.02
CA CYS A 9 -25.76 -19.75 -5.40
C CYS A 9 -27.25 -20.12 -5.43
N ALA A 10 -28.14 -19.15 -5.23
CA ALA A 10 -29.59 -19.41 -5.26
C ALA A 10 -30.09 -19.78 -6.67
N LEU A 11 -29.50 -19.21 -7.72
CA LEU A 11 -29.86 -19.55 -9.10
C LEU A 11 -29.39 -20.96 -9.52
N GLN A 12 -28.24 -21.42 -9.02
CA GLN A 12 -27.72 -22.77 -9.34
C GLN A 12 -28.50 -23.89 -8.64
N LEU A 13 -29.16 -23.61 -7.51
CA LEU A 13 -29.97 -24.62 -6.81
C LEU A 13 -31.30 -24.92 -7.53
N MET A 14 -31.81 -23.98 -8.33
CA MET A 14 -33.11 -24.12 -9.02
C MET A 14 -33.05 -24.99 -10.29
N THR A 15 -31.85 -25.37 -10.76
CA THR A 15 -31.68 -26.19 -11.97
C THR A 15 -31.62 -27.70 -11.71
N LEU A 16 -31.69 -28.14 -10.45
CA LEU A 16 -31.52 -29.56 -10.07
C LEU A 16 -32.82 -30.28 -9.68
N VAL A 17 -33.98 -29.61 -9.75
CA VAL A 17 -35.28 -30.23 -9.40
C VAL A 17 -36.22 -30.26 -10.61
N ALA A 18 -36.40 -31.47 -11.16
CA ALA A 18 -37.48 -31.96 -12.02
C ALA A 18 -37.70 -31.30 -13.42
N PRO A 19 -37.52 -32.05 -14.53
CA PRO A 19 -37.73 -31.54 -15.90
C PRO A 19 -39.20 -31.42 -16.34
N SER A 20 -40.19 -31.70 -15.49
CA SER A 20 -41.61 -31.77 -15.87
C SER A 20 -42.43 -30.49 -15.63
N ALA A 21 -41.84 -29.40 -15.13
CA ALA A 21 -42.54 -28.11 -14.94
C ALA A 21 -42.18 -27.02 -15.97
N ALA A 22 -41.39 -27.34 -16.99
CA ALA A 22 -40.81 -26.35 -17.90
C ALA A 22 -41.80 -25.72 -18.91
N ALA A 23 -42.97 -26.33 -19.13
CA ALA A 23 -43.92 -25.85 -20.15
C ALA A 23 -44.96 -24.84 -19.64
N TYR A 24 -45.25 -24.79 -18.33
CA TYR A 24 -46.32 -23.93 -17.79
C TYR A 24 -45.87 -22.50 -17.43
N TYR A 25 -44.56 -22.25 -17.34
CA TYR A 25 -44.00 -20.96 -16.89
C TYR A 25 -43.42 -20.06 -18.00
N SER A 26 -43.71 -20.36 -19.27
CA SER A 26 -43.09 -19.69 -20.43
C SER A 26 -43.67 -18.30 -20.79
N LYS A 27 -44.90 -17.97 -20.35
CA LYS A 27 -45.57 -16.72 -20.79
C LYS A 27 -45.76 -15.66 -19.70
N TYR A 28 -45.84 -16.05 -18.42
CA TYR A 28 -46.14 -15.13 -17.32
C TYR A 28 -44.92 -14.33 -16.79
N ASN A 29 -43.71 -14.72 -17.17
CA ASN A 29 -42.49 -14.21 -16.53
C ASN A 29 -41.68 -13.18 -17.35
N ARG A 30 -42.03 -12.92 -18.63
CA ARG A 30 -41.28 -11.91 -19.41
C ARG A 30 -41.56 -10.48 -18.97
N ASN A 31 -42.81 -10.17 -18.59
CA ASN A 31 -43.19 -8.81 -18.18
C ASN A 31 -42.66 -8.48 -16.77
N TYR A 32 -42.65 -9.46 -15.87
CA TYR A 32 -42.07 -9.30 -14.53
C TYR A 32 -40.54 -9.14 -14.60
N LEU A 33 -39.86 -9.98 -15.40
CA LEU A 33 -38.42 -9.89 -15.58
C LEU A 33 -37.99 -8.59 -16.27
N LYS A 34 -38.73 -8.13 -17.29
CA LYS A 34 -38.48 -6.82 -17.91
C LYS A 34 -38.66 -5.66 -16.91
N LYS A 35 -39.69 -5.70 -16.07
CA LYS A 35 -39.93 -4.66 -15.05
C LYS A 35 -38.85 -4.67 -13.97
N LEU A 36 -38.38 -5.85 -13.56
CA LEU A 36 -37.29 -6.01 -12.59
C LEU A 36 -35.94 -5.56 -13.17
N LEU A 37 -35.65 -5.90 -14.42
CA LEU A 37 -34.44 -5.45 -15.13
C LEU A 37 -34.43 -3.93 -15.30
N LEU A 38 -35.56 -3.31 -15.66
CA LEU A 38 -35.69 -1.84 -15.73
C LEU A 38 -35.46 -1.16 -14.37
N GLN A 39 -35.95 -1.74 -13.28
CA GLN A 39 -35.70 -1.20 -11.93
C GLN A 39 -34.25 -1.38 -11.48
N LEU A 40 -33.60 -2.49 -11.84
CA LEU A 40 -32.17 -2.71 -11.60
C LEU A 40 -31.31 -1.75 -12.41
N ASP A 41 -31.63 -1.52 -13.67
CA ASP A 41 -30.93 -0.57 -14.54
C ASP A 41 -31.09 0.87 -14.05
N LEU A 42 -32.28 1.25 -13.55
CA LEU A 42 -32.49 2.55 -12.93
C LEU A 42 -31.68 2.71 -11.63
N LYS A 43 -31.63 1.67 -10.79
CA LYS A 43 -30.81 1.69 -9.56
C LYS A 43 -29.32 1.72 -9.85
N LEU A 44 -28.86 1.01 -10.89
CA LEU A 44 -27.46 1.06 -11.37
C LEU A 44 -27.13 2.43 -11.96
N LYS A 45 -28.03 3.05 -12.73
CA LYS A 45 -27.86 4.43 -13.24
C LYS A 45 -27.93 5.48 -12.14
N LEU A 46 -28.73 5.28 -11.09
CA LEU A 46 -28.74 6.14 -9.90
C LEU A 46 -27.47 5.98 -9.05
N HIS A 47 -26.92 4.76 -8.95
CA HIS A 47 -25.62 4.52 -8.32
C HIS A 47 -24.44 5.05 -9.16
N SER A 48 -24.54 4.98 -10.49
CA SER A 48 -23.54 5.49 -11.43
C SER A 48 -23.57 7.02 -11.52
N LYS A 49 -24.75 7.66 -11.50
CA LYS A 49 -24.87 9.13 -11.40
C LYS A 49 -24.43 9.70 -10.04
N LYS A 50 -24.41 8.88 -8.98
CA LYS A 50 -23.80 9.26 -7.71
C LYS A 50 -22.26 9.25 -7.72
N HIS A 51 -21.64 8.84 -8.84
CA HIS A 51 -20.20 8.94 -9.06
C HIS A 51 -19.76 10.12 -9.95
N HIS A 52 -20.69 10.93 -10.45
CA HIS A 52 -20.37 12.30 -10.86
C HIS A 52 -20.53 13.23 -9.67
N ILE A 53 -19.76 12.96 -8.61
CA ILE A 53 -19.48 13.97 -7.60
C ILE A 53 -18.42 14.86 -8.23
N ASN A 54 -18.86 16.04 -8.62
CA ASN A 54 -18.17 17.31 -8.50
C ASN A 54 -16.66 17.20 -8.25
N HIS A 55 -15.88 17.73 -9.18
CA HIS A 55 -14.56 18.31 -8.94
C HIS A 55 -14.69 19.43 -7.89
N SER A 56 -15.02 19.03 -6.66
CA SER A 56 -15.19 19.85 -5.48
C SER A 56 -13.81 19.94 -4.85
N SER A 57 -13.23 21.14 -4.85
CA SER A 57 -12.34 21.80 -3.86
C SER A 57 -11.78 21.00 -2.66
N THR A 58 -11.49 19.72 -2.85
CA THR A 58 -10.96 18.74 -1.89
C THR A 58 -9.66 18.15 -2.42
N ASP A 59 -8.90 18.97 -3.14
CA ASP A 59 -7.44 18.87 -3.17
C ASP A 59 -6.86 19.32 -1.80
N ARG A 60 -7.51 18.87 -0.70
CA ARG A 60 -6.93 18.95 0.64
C ARG A 60 -5.60 18.24 0.52
N LEU A 61 -4.51 18.92 0.88
CA LEU A 61 -3.16 18.39 0.85
C LEU A 61 -3.15 16.94 1.36
N LYS A 62 -3.18 15.99 0.44
CA LYS A 62 -3.02 14.59 0.79
C LYS A 62 -1.55 14.41 1.10
N ILE A 63 -1.29 14.05 2.35
CA ILE A 63 0.05 13.81 2.87
C ILE A 63 0.64 12.54 2.22
N CYS A 64 -0.19 11.51 1.99
CA CYS A 64 0.13 10.34 1.18
C CYS A 64 -0.77 10.34 -0.06
N LYS A 65 -0.21 10.10 -1.25
CA LYS A 65 -0.93 10.26 -2.54
C LYS A 65 -2.14 9.33 -2.66
N GLU A 66 -1.92 8.04 -2.37
CA GLU A 66 -2.89 6.98 -2.63
C GLU A 66 -3.61 6.48 -1.37
N SER A 67 -3.16 6.90 -0.18
CA SER A 67 -3.68 6.42 1.10
C SER A 67 -4.25 7.57 1.94
N SER A 68 -5.43 7.36 2.53
CA SER A 68 -5.96 8.23 3.59
C SER A 68 -5.29 8.01 4.95
N SER A 69 -4.58 6.88 5.10
CA SER A 69 -3.87 6.51 6.32
C SER A 69 -2.45 7.05 6.29
N VAL A 70 -2.05 7.69 7.39
CA VAL A 70 -0.70 8.21 7.63
C VAL A 70 -0.19 7.61 8.94
N ILE A 71 1.01 7.04 8.92
CA ILE A 71 1.66 6.53 10.13
C ILE A 71 2.66 7.58 10.64
N LYS A 72 2.49 8.09 11.85
CA LYS A 72 3.47 9.02 12.43
C LYS A 72 4.70 8.24 12.88
N VAL A 73 5.88 8.58 12.35
CA VAL A 73 7.16 7.97 12.73
C VAL A 73 7.95 8.91 13.64
N TYR A 74 8.05 10.18 13.27
CA TYR A 74 8.62 11.23 14.11
C TYR A 74 7.80 12.52 13.96
N HIS A 75 6.96 12.78 14.96
CA HIS A 75 5.95 13.86 14.94
C HIS A 75 5.18 13.91 13.62
N SER A 76 5.12 15.08 12.97
CA SER A 76 4.63 15.29 11.61
C SER A 76 5.75 15.51 10.60
N SER A 77 7.02 15.43 11.02
CA SER A 77 8.17 15.67 10.14
C SER A 77 8.59 14.43 9.38
N VAL A 78 8.32 13.24 9.93
CA VAL A 78 8.57 11.96 9.28
C VAL A 78 7.38 11.03 9.47
N ILE A 79 6.89 10.49 8.37
CA ILE A 79 5.66 9.70 8.31
C ILE A 79 5.83 8.46 7.43
N GLY A 80 5.07 7.41 7.68
CA GLY A 80 4.91 6.28 6.79
C GLY A 80 3.67 6.46 5.90
N CYS A 81 3.86 6.35 4.60
CA CYS A 81 2.80 6.31 3.60
C CYS A 81 2.66 4.88 3.06
N PRO A 82 1.56 4.17 3.37
CA PRO A 82 1.30 2.84 2.84
C PRO A 82 1.14 2.85 1.32
N GLY A 83 1.60 1.78 0.68
CA GLY A 83 1.46 1.59 -0.75
C GLY A 83 2.54 0.67 -1.32
N SER A 84 2.37 0.32 -2.59
CA SER A 84 3.36 -0.42 -3.36
C SER A 84 3.99 0.50 -4.41
N TRP A 85 5.13 0.07 -4.96
CA TRP A 85 5.74 0.71 -6.12
C TRP A 85 6.43 -0.35 -6.98
N THR A 86 6.93 0.06 -8.14
CA THR A 86 7.68 -0.83 -9.05
C THR A 86 9.10 -0.34 -9.24
N GLY A 87 10.04 -1.28 -9.27
CA GLY A 87 11.46 -1.00 -9.49
C GLY A 87 12.12 -0.38 -8.26
N HIS A 88 13.06 0.54 -8.52
CA HIS A 88 13.90 1.16 -7.52
C HIS A 88 13.09 2.04 -6.55
N ILE A 89 13.48 2.07 -5.26
CA ILE A 89 12.82 2.86 -4.20
C ILE A 89 12.68 4.33 -4.57
N ARG A 90 13.66 4.94 -5.25
CA ARG A 90 13.59 6.32 -5.77
C ARG A 90 12.39 6.61 -6.68
N ASN A 91 11.77 5.58 -7.26
CA ASN A 91 10.59 5.71 -8.12
C ASN A 91 9.28 5.60 -7.33
N ALA A 92 9.34 5.40 -6.01
CA ALA A 92 8.15 5.25 -5.17
C ALA A 92 7.41 6.59 -5.04
N ASP A 93 6.28 6.70 -5.73
CA ASP A 93 5.50 7.93 -5.78
C ASP A 93 4.34 7.95 -4.78
N LEU A 94 4.65 7.74 -3.50
CA LEU A 94 3.63 7.65 -2.44
C LEU A 94 3.55 8.91 -1.56
N CYS A 95 4.59 9.74 -1.57
CA CYS A 95 4.66 10.96 -0.77
C CYS A 95 3.86 12.08 -1.45
N GLY A 96 2.97 12.71 -0.68
CA GLY A 96 2.12 13.78 -1.14
C GLY A 96 2.73 15.17 -0.95
N ARG A 97 1.91 16.22 -1.13
CA ARG A 97 2.39 17.61 -1.14
C ARG A 97 3.00 18.00 0.21
N GLY A 98 4.17 18.64 0.17
CA GLY A 98 4.93 19.08 1.36
C GLY A 98 5.84 18.01 1.95
N TYR A 99 5.87 16.82 1.35
CA TYR A 99 6.76 15.73 1.70
C TYR A 99 7.47 15.20 0.45
N HIS A 100 8.61 14.58 0.67
CA HIS A 100 9.35 13.83 -0.32
C HIS A 100 9.69 12.45 0.24
N LEU A 101 10.06 11.51 -0.63
CA LEU A 101 10.59 10.23 -0.21
C LEU A 101 11.88 10.48 0.59
N CYS A 102 11.89 10.11 1.87
CA CYS A 102 13.08 10.24 2.70
C CYS A 102 14.28 9.60 1.99
N ASN A 103 15.44 10.23 2.09
CA ASN A 103 16.69 9.77 1.49
C ASN A 103 17.86 9.98 2.46
N LYS A 104 19.07 9.56 2.07
CA LYS A 104 20.25 9.67 2.94
C LYS A 104 20.52 11.10 3.45
N ASN A 105 20.18 12.13 2.66
CA ASN A 105 20.50 13.52 2.99
C ASN A 105 19.63 14.03 4.14
N ASP A 106 18.47 13.41 4.36
CA ASP A 106 17.58 13.69 5.49
C ASP A 106 18.12 13.14 6.82
N ARG A 107 19.25 12.42 6.80
CA ARG A 107 19.85 11.84 8.01
C ARG A 107 20.07 12.89 9.09
N ARG A 108 20.73 13.99 8.76
CA ARG A 108 21.14 14.99 9.76
C ARG A 108 19.94 15.75 10.35
N SER A 109 18.95 16.08 9.53
CA SER A 109 17.80 16.90 9.91
C SER A 109 16.66 16.07 10.52
N LEU A 110 16.39 14.89 9.96
CA LEU A 110 15.16 14.13 10.23
C LEU A 110 15.43 12.70 10.69
N LEU A 111 16.12 11.86 9.90
CA LEU A 111 16.18 10.41 10.19
C LEU A 111 16.96 10.08 11.47
N SER A 112 18.02 10.84 11.79
CA SER A 112 18.76 10.68 13.05
C SER A 112 17.93 11.04 14.29
N LYS A 113 16.77 11.70 14.14
CA LYS A 113 15.85 11.95 15.25
C LYS A 113 15.01 10.74 15.62
N ILE A 114 14.92 9.76 14.72
CA ILE A 114 14.25 8.49 14.96
C ILE A 114 15.21 7.61 15.76
N THR A 115 14.81 7.22 16.97
CA THR A 115 15.59 6.25 17.75
C THR A 115 15.23 4.83 17.30
N TYR A 116 16.17 3.89 17.41
CA TYR A 116 15.90 2.48 17.15
C TYR A 116 14.70 1.96 17.97
N LYS A 117 14.64 2.33 19.25
CA LYS A 117 13.54 1.94 20.16
C LYS A 117 12.18 2.42 19.67
N ASP A 118 12.10 3.57 19.02
CA ASP A 118 10.84 4.09 18.47
C ASP A 118 10.55 3.51 17.08
N ALA A 119 11.59 3.36 16.26
CA ALA A 119 11.46 2.80 14.91
C ALA A 119 10.86 1.38 14.91
N ILE A 120 11.23 0.53 15.88
CA ILE A 120 10.69 -0.84 15.97
C ILE A 120 9.25 -0.91 16.49
N LYS A 121 8.70 0.18 17.03
CA LYS A 121 7.29 0.25 17.47
C LYS A 121 6.34 0.55 16.31
N ILE A 122 6.86 1.06 15.19
CA ILE A 122 6.05 1.43 14.03
C ILE A 122 5.43 0.17 13.40
N PRO A 123 4.10 0.11 13.21
CA PRO A 123 3.45 -1.07 12.63
C PRO A 123 3.73 -1.18 11.13
N GLY A 124 4.14 -2.37 10.66
CA GLY A 124 4.51 -2.59 9.27
C GLY A 124 6.01 -2.40 9.02
N CYS A 125 6.38 -2.25 7.75
CA CYS A 125 7.73 -1.91 7.31
C CYS A 125 7.68 -0.80 6.26
N TYR A 126 8.32 0.34 6.52
CA TYR A 126 8.36 1.48 5.62
C TYR A 126 9.79 1.72 5.17
N ALA A 127 10.03 1.58 3.86
CA ALA A 127 11.34 1.77 3.27
C ALA A 127 11.61 3.25 2.96
N PHE A 128 12.87 3.65 2.85
CA PHE A 128 13.27 4.96 2.36
C PHE A 128 14.47 4.85 1.42
N ASN A 129 14.74 5.91 0.65
CA ASN A 129 15.79 5.92 -0.36
C ASN A 129 17.19 6.11 0.26
N ALA A 130 17.61 5.11 1.04
CA ALA A 130 18.95 4.96 1.54
C ALA A 130 19.26 3.46 1.67
N ALA A 131 20.55 3.14 1.76
CA ALA A 131 21.00 1.81 2.10
C ALA A 131 21.93 1.83 3.31
N HIS A 132 22.11 0.65 3.88
CA HIS A 132 23.05 0.41 4.95
C HIS A 132 24.23 -0.42 4.44
N ASP A 133 25.44 0.14 4.51
CA ASP A 133 26.67 -0.56 4.16
C ASP A 133 27.77 -0.22 5.17
N PHE A 134 28.43 -1.23 5.74
CA PHE A 134 29.40 -1.06 6.84
C PHE A 134 28.91 -0.13 7.96
N TYR A 135 27.63 -0.23 8.35
CA TYR A 135 26.97 0.63 9.35
C TYR A 135 26.90 2.12 8.96
N LYS A 136 27.00 2.44 7.68
CA LYS A 136 26.83 3.81 7.17
C LYS A 136 25.48 3.96 6.52
N CYS A 137 24.94 5.18 6.62
CA CYS A 137 23.82 5.60 5.80
C CYS A 137 24.36 6.10 4.45
N ILE A 138 24.07 5.37 3.40
CA ILE A 138 24.55 5.65 2.04
C ILE A 138 23.36 5.74 1.07
N ASP A 139 23.64 6.13 -0.17
CA ASP A 139 22.62 6.05 -1.23
C ASP A 139 22.27 4.60 -1.52
N CYS A 140 21.01 4.36 -1.85
CA CYS A 140 20.59 3.09 -2.43
C CYS A 140 20.85 3.16 -3.93
N GLU A 141 21.91 2.52 -4.42
CA GLU A 141 22.35 2.55 -5.82
C GLU A 141 22.11 1.22 -6.55
N ASN A 142 21.42 0.28 -5.90
CA ASN A 142 21.19 -1.09 -6.37
C ASN A 142 22.49 -1.90 -6.53
N ARG A 143 23.52 -1.58 -5.72
CA ARG A 143 24.77 -2.34 -5.68
C ARG A 143 24.54 -3.65 -4.96
N THR A 144 24.67 -4.73 -5.72
CA THR A 144 24.44 -6.09 -5.25
C THR A 144 25.45 -6.40 -4.13
N ALA A 145 25.02 -7.06 -3.06
CA ALA A 145 25.81 -7.38 -1.86
C ALA A 145 26.18 -6.22 -0.91
N HIS A 146 25.85 -4.96 -1.24
CA HIS A 146 26.24 -3.80 -0.44
C HIS A 146 25.08 -2.92 0.00
N ASP A 147 24.03 -2.81 -0.82
CA ASP A 147 22.96 -1.87 -0.53
C ASP A 147 21.77 -2.58 0.16
N ASP A 148 21.80 -2.72 1.48
CA ASP A 148 20.62 -3.18 2.22
C ASP A 148 19.60 -2.04 2.34
N LEU A 149 18.47 -2.14 1.63
CA LEU A 149 17.43 -1.10 1.60
C LEU A 149 16.99 -0.74 3.02
N ALA A 150 17.17 0.51 3.39
CA ALA A 150 16.87 0.99 4.72
C ALA A 150 15.35 1.09 4.96
N GLY A 151 14.93 0.83 6.19
CA GLY A 151 13.54 0.95 6.59
C GLY A 151 13.33 1.29 8.07
N VAL A 152 12.06 1.41 8.45
CA VAL A 152 11.62 1.44 9.85
C VAL A 152 10.38 0.58 10.03
N GLY A 153 10.24 -0.01 11.19
CA GLY A 153 9.02 -0.72 11.59
C GLY A 153 9.25 -2.14 12.05
N ARG A 154 8.28 -2.62 12.82
CA ARG A 154 8.29 -3.93 13.47
C ARG A 154 8.38 -5.07 12.46
N ALA A 155 7.72 -4.91 11.30
CA ALA A 155 7.66 -5.95 10.28
C ALA A 155 8.87 -5.97 9.34
N CYS A 156 9.80 -5.02 9.44
CA CYS A 156 11.02 -5.05 8.65
C CYS A 156 11.88 -6.26 9.02
N PRO A 157 12.47 -6.99 8.07
CA PRO A 157 13.12 -8.27 8.33
C PRO A 157 14.35 -8.18 9.23
N ILE A 158 15.18 -7.16 9.08
CA ILE A 158 16.44 -7.02 9.82
C ILE A 158 16.36 -5.82 10.76
N LYS A 159 16.76 -6.03 12.01
CA LYS A 159 16.80 -5.02 13.06
C LYS A 159 18.01 -5.28 13.95
N VAL A 160 18.94 -4.33 14.01
CA VAL A 160 20.19 -4.44 14.77
C VAL A 160 20.34 -3.24 15.68
N GLU A 161 20.30 -3.46 16.99
CA GLU A 161 20.53 -2.42 17.99
C GLU A 161 22.04 -2.10 18.11
N ARG A 162 22.37 -0.89 18.60
CA ARG A 162 23.75 -0.43 18.88
C ARG A 162 24.66 -0.35 17.65
N ARG A 163 24.08 -0.26 16.46
CA ARG A 163 24.77 -0.01 15.18
C ARG A 163 24.15 1.21 14.52
N THR A 164 24.66 2.40 14.82
CA THR A 164 24.13 3.63 14.23
C THR A 164 24.31 3.62 12.72
N SER A 165 23.25 3.96 11.99
CA SER A 165 23.27 4.09 10.53
C SER A 165 22.51 5.36 10.10
N CYS A 166 21.39 5.24 9.40
CA CYS A 166 20.50 6.35 9.04
C CYS A 166 19.69 6.85 10.25
N ILE A 167 19.34 5.96 11.18
CA ILE A 167 18.64 6.27 12.43
C ILE A 167 19.59 6.19 13.64
N THR A 168 19.15 6.72 14.79
CA THR A 168 19.98 6.76 16.01
C THR A 168 19.86 5.46 16.81
N GLY A 169 21.01 4.90 17.19
CA GLY A 169 21.09 3.77 18.11
C GLY A 169 20.78 2.39 17.49
N GLY A 170 20.65 2.31 16.17
CA GLY A 170 20.45 1.04 15.48
C GLY A 170 20.28 1.17 13.96
N MET A 171 20.02 0.02 13.35
CA MET A 171 19.90 -0.20 11.92
C MET A 171 18.68 -1.09 11.67
N ILE A 172 17.88 -0.78 10.65
CA ILE A 172 16.69 -1.54 10.27
C ILE A 172 16.63 -1.62 8.75
N ASP A 173 16.56 -2.83 8.19
CA ASP A 173 16.52 -3.04 6.74
C ASP A 173 15.14 -3.54 6.35
N ALA A 174 14.61 -2.94 5.28
CA ALA A 174 13.32 -3.30 4.70
C ALA A 174 13.39 -4.59 3.87
N ALA A 175 14.57 -4.92 3.33
CA ALA A 175 14.83 -6.13 2.56
C ALA A 175 15.80 -7.07 3.28
N LYS A 176 15.77 -8.36 2.95
CA LYS A 176 16.78 -9.32 3.42
C LYS A 176 18.01 -9.27 2.52
N THR A 177 19.19 -9.26 3.12
CA THR A 177 20.50 -9.35 2.45
C THR A 177 20.56 -10.42 1.34
N PHE A 178 19.98 -11.60 1.56
CA PHE A 178 19.98 -12.69 0.57
C PHE A 178 19.11 -12.41 -0.67
N GLU A 179 17.97 -11.72 -0.52
CA GLU A 179 17.10 -11.35 -1.64
C GLU A 179 17.73 -10.23 -2.48
N SER A 180 18.43 -9.31 -1.83
CA SER A 180 19.24 -8.27 -2.46
C SER A 180 20.37 -8.87 -3.30
N TYR A 181 21.04 -9.91 -2.79
CA TYR A 181 22.17 -10.59 -3.43
C TYR A 181 21.78 -11.42 -4.66
N SER A 182 20.79 -12.31 -4.50
CA SER A 182 20.48 -13.32 -5.51
C SER A 182 19.69 -12.79 -6.72
N HIS A 183 19.02 -11.64 -6.59
CA HIS A 183 18.10 -11.15 -7.62
C HIS A 183 18.43 -9.77 -8.20
N LYS A 184 19.51 -9.10 -7.77
CA LYS A 184 19.84 -7.70 -8.15
C LYS A 184 18.71 -6.71 -7.81
N ARG A 185 18.05 -6.93 -6.66
CA ARG A 185 16.85 -6.18 -6.21
C ARG A 185 17.08 -5.42 -4.91
N ALA A 186 18.33 -5.11 -4.60
CA ALA A 186 18.78 -4.57 -3.32
C ALA A 186 17.97 -3.35 -2.85
N CYS A 187 17.54 -2.50 -3.79
CA CYS A 187 16.79 -1.27 -3.55
C CYS A 187 15.36 -1.29 -4.11
N GLN A 188 14.74 -2.47 -4.25
CA GLN A 188 13.45 -2.61 -4.93
C GLN A 188 12.30 -2.98 -4.00
N TYR A 189 11.08 -2.74 -4.48
CA TYR A 189 9.87 -3.23 -3.82
C TYR A 189 9.82 -4.76 -3.76
N HIS A 190 9.35 -5.27 -2.61
CA HIS A 190 8.81 -6.61 -2.45
C HIS A 190 7.61 -6.57 -1.50
N SER A 191 6.79 -7.62 -1.49
CA SER A 191 5.53 -7.67 -0.74
C SER A 191 5.66 -7.61 0.78
N GLY A 192 6.88 -7.72 1.32
CA GLY A 192 7.16 -7.53 2.74
C GLY A 192 7.19 -6.06 3.17
N ILE A 193 7.25 -5.13 2.21
CA ILE A 193 7.27 -3.69 2.48
C ILE A 193 5.82 -3.16 2.45
N SER A 194 5.45 -2.46 3.53
CA SER A 194 4.11 -1.89 3.71
C SER A 194 3.95 -0.53 3.04
N GLY A 195 5.05 0.17 2.76
CA GLY A 195 5.03 1.47 2.12
C GLY A 195 6.38 2.17 2.19
N VAL A 196 6.36 3.49 2.10
CA VAL A 196 7.58 4.32 2.20
C VAL A 196 7.53 5.31 3.34
N LEU A 197 8.70 5.75 3.73
CA LEU A 197 8.95 6.83 4.66
C LEU A 197 9.01 8.15 3.88
N CYS A 198 8.14 9.10 4.25
CA CYS A 198 8.09 10.44 3.67
C CYS A 198 8.60 11.46 4.70
N CYS A 199 9.54 12.28 4.25
CA CYS A 199 10.18 13.33 5.02
C CYS A 199 9.56 14.67 4.60
N LYS A 200 9.30 15.54 5.58
CA LYS A 200 8.81 16.88 5.29
C LYS A 200 9.90 17.67 4.55
N ASN A 201 9.49 18.42 3.54
CA ASN A 201 10.37 19.31 2.77
C ASN A 201 10.98 20.42 3.63
#